data_AF-A0A535C9Z6-F1
#
_entry.id   AF-A0A535C9Z6-F1
#
_cell.length_a   1.000
_cell.length_b   1.000
_cell.length_c   1.000
_cell.angle_alpha   90.00
_cell.angle_beta   90.00
_cell.angle_gamma   90.00
#
_symmetry.space_group_name_H-M   'P 1'
#
loop_
_entity.id
_entity.type
_entity.pdbx_description
1 polymer ?
#
loop_
_entity_poly.entity_id
_entity_poly.type
_entity_poly.pdbx_seq_one_letter_code
_entity_poly.pdbx_strand_id
1 'polypeptide(L)'
;MAKQLEFDEEARRSLKRGIDILAGAVKTTLGPKGRNVALDKKFGAPSVTHDGVTVAKEIQLEQPFENMGAQLLKEAATRTNDVAGDGTTTATVLAQAIVNEGLKNLAAGANPMQLKYGIDKSAEAIVDYIRSIAIPVEDKKEIAQIAAISAADEQIGNLIAEVMDRVGKEGVITVEASRGINFEIEYVEGMQIDKGYVSAYFVTNAEKMEASIENAYILITDKKISAVQDILPVVEKMVQQGRREIVIIAEDVDGEALATLVVNKLRGILNVLAVKAPGFGDRRKEMLRDIAVLTGGTVISEEMGRRLDSASLEDLGSARLVISHKDDTTIVEGHGDPAEIQARIRQIKAQIEETTSDYDREKLQERLAKLSGGVALIRVGAGSEVEQKYRQTRVEDALSATRAGVEEGMVPGGGVALLNAVAALDKLNLTGDAATGVSILRRALEEPLRQLVINGGRDGSVVVEGVRRAQKEHNNDHYGYNVLDDQYEDMVQSGIIDPAKVTRSALQNATSIAAMILTTEALITDLPEKERPAAPAMPEY
;
A
#
# COMPACT_ATOMS: atom_id res chain seq x y z
N MET A 1 -12.79 -9.40 -31.69
CA MET A 1 -11.79 -8.85 -32.64
C MET A 1 -10.81 -9.96 -32.98
N ALA A 2 -10.13 -9.87 -34.14
CA ALA A 2 -9.04 -10.80 -34.46
C ALA A 2 -7.87 -10.59 -33.48
N LYS A 3 -7.08 -11.64 -33.23
CA LYS A 3 -5.89 -11.58 -32.37
C LYS A 3 -4.61 -11.59 -33.21
N GLN A 4 -3.56 -10.94 -32.72
CA GLN A 4 -2.19 -11.09 -33.22
C GLN A 4 -1.36 -11.88 -32.21
N LEU A 5 -0.37 -12.62 -32.73
CA LEU A 5 0.46 -13.52 -31.93
C LEU A 5 1.94 -13.29 -32.25
N GLU A 6 2.76 -13.21 -31.21
CA GLU A 6 4.23 -13.27 -31.27
C GLU A 6 4.70 -14.49 -30.49
N PHE A 7 5.77 -15.13 -30.95
CA PHE A 7 6.32 -16.35 -30.36
C PHE A 7 7.83 -16.21 -30.07
N ASP A 8 8.33 -17.12 -29.25
CA ASP A 8 9.74 -17.38 -29.01
C ASP A 8 10.55 -16.11 -28.67
N GLU A 9 11.63 -15.86 -29.43
CA GLU A 9 12.54 -14.74 -29.20
C GLU A 9 11.90 -13.37 -29.46
N GLU A 10 11.00 -13.28 -30.46
CA GLU A 10 10.35 -12.02 -30.82
C GLU A 10 9.42 -11.54 -29.68
N ALA A 11 8.60 -12.46 -29.15
CA ALA A 11 7.80 -12.26 -27.95
C ALA A 11 8.64 -11.73 -26.78
N ARG A 12 9.74 -12.42 -26.47
CA ARG A 12 10.64 -12.04 -25.36
C ARG A 12 11.27 -10.66 -25.56
N ARG A 13 11.68 -10.33 -26.79
CA ARG A 13 12.24 -9.01 -27.13
C ARG A 13 11.20 -7.90 -26.97
N SER A 14 9.95 -8.13 -27.41
CA SER A 14 8.86 -7.16 -27.26
C SER A 14 8.52 -6.90 -25.79
N LEU A 15 8.39 -7.95 -24.97
CA LEU A 15 8.21 -7.78 -23.52
C LEU A 15 9.36 -6.98 -22.90
N LYS A 16 10.60 -7.34 -23.23
CA LYS A 16 11.80 -6.68 -22.69
C LYS A 16 11.81 -5.18 -22.97
N ARG A 17 11.45 -4.74 -24.18
CA ARG A 17 11.39 -3.31 -24.51
C ARG A 17 10.42 -2.55 -23.61
N GLY A 18 9.23 -3.11 -23.40
CA GLY A 18 8.25 -2.51 -22.49
C GLY A 18 8.70 -2.44 -21.03
N ILE A 19 9.30 -3.54 -20.55
CA ILE A 19 9.91 -3.64 -19.21
C ILE A 19 11.00 -2.57 -19.04
N ASP A 20 11.89 -2.44 -20.02
CA ASP A 20 12.98 -1.47 -19.96
C ASP A 20 12.51 -0.01 -20.01
N ILE A 21 11.44 0.29 -20.77
CA ILE A 21 10.84 1.62 -20.80
C ILE A 21 10.27 1.96 -19.42
N LEU A 22 9.46 1.08 -18.83
CA LEU A 22 8.87 1.32 -17.51
C LEU A 22 9.95 1.44 -16.44
N ALA A 23 10.87 0.48 -16.37
CA ALA A 23 11.97 0.51 -15.41
C ALA A 23 12.86 1.72 -15.61
N GLY A 24 13.11 2.11 -16.86
CA GLY A 24 13.93 3.27 -17.24
C GLY A 24 13.40 4.58 -16.69
N ALA A 25 12.08 4.75 -16.66
CA ALA A 25 11.43 5.90 -16.03
C ALA A 25 11.46 5.80 -14.50
N VAL A 26 10.98 4.68 -13.94
CA VAL A 26 10.81 4.48 -12.50
C VAL A 26 12.14 4.55 -11.74
N LYS A 27 13.19 3.90 -12.24
CA LYS A 27 14.49 3.82 -11.53
C LYS A 27 15.20 5.16 -11.37
N THR A 28 14.79 6.20 -12.11
CA THR A 28 15.33 7.55 -11.94
C THR A 28 14.97 8.15 -10.59
N THR A 29 13.91 7.66 -9.93
CA THR A 29 13.48 8.11 -8.61
C THR A 29 14.16 7.36 -7.47
N LEU A 30 15.01 6.35 -7.74
CA LEU A 30 15.59 5.54 -6.67
C LEU A 30 16.60 6.33 -5.82
N GLY A 31 16.36 6.35 -4.50
CA GLY A 31 17.31 6.84 -3.50
C GLY A 31 17.30 8.35 -3.29
N PRO A 32 18.11 8.85 -2.34
CA PRO A 32 18.06 10.24 -1.89
C PRO A 32 18.53 11.26 -2.95
N LYS A 33 19.37 10.83 -3.90
CA LYS A 33 19.76 11.62 -5.09
C LYS A 33 18.91 11.27 -6.34
N GLY A 34 17.80 10.56 -6.16
CA GLY A 34 16.82 10.31 -7.21
C GLY A 34 16.21 11.61 -7.74
N ARG A 35 15.75 11.59 -8.99
CA ARG A 35 15.11 12.74 -9.64
C ARG A 35 13.61 12.54 -9.68
N ASN A 36 12.88 13.66 -9.68
CA ASN A 36 11.42 13.62 -9.82
C ASN A 36 11.02 13.38 -11.28
N VAL A 37 9.86 12.76 -11.46
CA VAL A 37 9.23 12.56 -12.76
C VAL A 37 8.01 13.48 -12.85
N ALA A 38 7.92 14.21 -13.96
CA ALA A 38 6.74 15.02 -14.29
C ALA A 38 5.75 14.18 -15.09
N LEU A 39 4.48 14.23 -14.69
CA LEU A 39 3.38 13.47 -15.27
C LEU A 39 2.35 14.46 -15.78
N ASP A 40 2.06 14.40 -17.09
CA ASP A 40 1.06 15.25 -17.71
C ASP A 40 -0.35 14.87 -17.25
N LYS A 41 -1.25 15.85 -17.15
CA LYS A 41 -2.65 15.64 -16.79
C LYS A 41 -3.54 16.24 -17.86
N LYS A 42 -4.60 15.52 -18.25
CA LYS A 42 -5.58 15.98 -19.25
C LYS A 42 -6.19 17.35 -18.89
N PHE A 43 -6.27 17.66 -17.60
CA PHE A 43 -6.76 18.93 -17.09
C PHE A 43 -5.91 19.36 -15.87
N GLY A 44 -5.67 20.66 -15.75
CA GLY A 44 -4.91 21.24 -14.63
C GLY A 44 -3.40 21.26 -14.87
N ALA A 45 -2.64 21.46 -13.79
CA ALA A 45 -1.18 21.45 -13.85
C ALA A 45 -0.63 20.01 -13.87
N PRO A 46 0.54 19.77 -14.50
CA PRO A 46 1.26 18.52 -14.37
C PRO A 46 1.54 18.18 -12.91
N SER A 47 1.53 16.90 -12.56
CA SER A 47 2.01 16.44 -11.25
C SER A 47 3.50 16.13 -11.31
N VAL A 48 4.20 16.42 -10.22
CA VAL A 48 5.60 16.04 -10.03
C VAL A 48 5.64 15.04 -8.89
N THR A 49 6.24 13.87 -9.13
CA THR A 49 6.32 12.81 -8.13
C THR A 49 7.73 12.22 -8.05
N HIS A 50 8.03 11.63 -6.91
CA HIS A 50 9.20 10.80 -6.67
C HIS A 50 8.83 9.34 -6.37
N ASP A 51 7.53 9.05 -6.29
CA ASP A 51 7.02 7.72 -6.02
C ASP A 51 7.04 6.85 -7.29
N GLY A 52 7.71 5.70 -7.19
CA GLY A 52 7.86 4.75 -8.28
C GLY A 52 6.54 4.13 -8.74
N VAL A 53 5.58 3.86 -7.85
CA VAL A 53 4.31 3.25 -8.27
C VAL A 53 3.42 4.24 -9.00
N THR A 54 3.41 5.51 -8.59
CA THR A 54 2.73 6.59 -9.32
C THR A 54 3.28 6.73 -10.73
N VAL A 55 4.62 6.72 -10.90
CA VAL A 55 5.23 6.74 -12.24
C VAL A 55 4.85 5.50 -13.05
N ALA A 56 4.92 4.31 -12.45
CA ALA A 56 4.58 3.05 -13.12
C ALA A 56 3.11 2.99 -13.58
N LYS A 57 2.19 3.58 -12.80
CA LYS A 57 0.74 3.62 -13.11
C LYS A 57 0.41 4.44 -14.35
N GLU A 58 1.16 5.51 -14.62
CA GLU A 58 0.95 6.38 -15.79
C GLU A 58 1.54 5.81 -17.10
N ILE A 59 2.36 4.76 -17.03
CA ILE A 59 3.03 4.23 -18.21
C ILE A 59 2.09 3.25 -18.95
N GLN A 60 1.63 3.71 -20.11
CA GLN A 60 0.90 2.91 -21.08
C GLN A 60 1.53 3.09 -22.46
N LEU A 61 1.93 1.98 -23.09
CA LEU A 61 2.63 1.99 -24.37
C LEU A 61 1.66 1.73 -25.52
N GLU A 62 1.91 2.37 -26.66
CA GLU A 62 1.11 2.22 -27.87
C GLU A 62 1.22 0.80 -28.44
N GLN A 63 2.44 0.25 -28.49
CA GLN A 63 2.69 -1.09 -29.01
C GLN A 63 2.15 -2.16 -28.05
N PRO A 64 1.17 -2.99 -28.44
CA PRO A 64 0.47 -3.88 -27.51
C PRO A 64 1.36 -4.89 -26.78
N PHE A 65 2.33 -5.48 -27.47
CA PHE A 65 3.24 -6.46 -26.87
C PHE A 65 4.24 -5.82 -25.91
N GLU A 66 4.73 -4.61 -26.23
CA GLU A 66 5.58 -3.84 -25.33
C GLU A 66 4.78 -3.38 -24.11
N ASN A 67 3.56 -2.89 -24.32
CA ASN A 67 2.66 -2.52 -23.24
C ASN A 67 2.40 -3.70 -22.30
N MET A 68 2.22 -4.92 -22.82
CA MET A 68 2.09 -6.12 -22.00
C MET A 68 3.29 -6.31 -21.06
N GLY A 69 4.52 -6.11 -21.55
CA GLY A 69 5.73 -6.14 -20.73
C GLY A 69 5.75 -5.06 -19.65
N ALA A 70 5.37 -3.83 -20.00
CA ALA A 70 5.24 -2.73 -19.03
C ALA A 70 4.18 -3.05 -17.95
N GLN A 71 3.00 -3.54 -18.33
CA GLN A 71 1.94 -3.88 -17.38
C GLN A 71 2.35 -5.02 -16.43
N LEU A 72 3.10 -6.02 -16.92
CA LEU A 72 3.64 -7.09 -16.07
C LEU A 72 4.62 -6.53 -15.04
N LEU A 73 5.53 -5.64 -15.45
CA LEU A 73 6.49 -5.04 -14.52
C LEU A 73 5.80 -4.11 -13.49
N LYS A 74 4.77 -3.37 -13.92
CA LYS A 74 3.94 -2.53 -13.04
C LYS A 74 3.30 -3.31 -11.89
N GLU A 75 2.94 -4.56 -12.13
CA GLU A 75 2.38 -5.44 -11.10
C GLU A 75 3.38 -5.67 -9.93
N ALA A 76 4.68 -5.77 -10.22
CA ALA A 76 5.70 -5.90 -9.17
C ALA A 76 5.76 -4.66 -8.27
N ALA A 77 5.69 -3.47 -8.86
CA ALA A 77 5.63 -2.21 -8.11
C ALA A 77 4.33 -2.11 -7.28
N THR A 78 3.19 -2.43 -7.89
CA THR A 78 1.87 -2.27 -7.27
C THR A 78 1.70 -3.23 -6.09
N ARG A 79 2.05 -4.51 -6.24
CA ARG A 79 1.99 -5.48 -5.13
C ARG A 79 2.93 -5.15 -3.99
N THR A 80 4.08 -4.56 -4.29
CA THR A 80 5.03 -4.14 -3.25
C THR A 80 4.44 -2.98 -2.44
N ASN A 81 3.81 -2.03 -3.13
CA ASN A 81 3.07 -0.95 -2.49
C ASN A 81 1.93 -1.49 -1.60
N ASP A 82 1.14 -2.44 -2.09
CA ASP A 82 0.00 -2.98 -1.34
C ASP A 82 0.43 -3.71 -0.05
N VAL A 83 1.62 -4.32 -0.03
CA VAL A 83 2.09 -5.12 1.12
C VAL A 83 2.89 -4.28 2.12
N ALA A 84 3.67 -3.32 1.65
CA ALA A 84 4.64 -2.60 2.48
C ALA A 84 4.56 -1.07 2.38
N GLY A 85 3.85 -0.53 1.38
CA GLY A 85 3.69 0.91 1.12
C GLY A 85 4.99 1.65 0.78
N ASP A 86 6.09 0.94 0.52
CA ASP A 86 7.37 1.48 0.08
C ASP A 86 8.15 0.37 -0.67
N GLY A 87 9.28 0.73 -1.31
CA GLY A 87 10.17 -0.20 -2.03
C GLY A 87 9.73 -0.52 -3.47
N THR A 88 8.76 0.21 -4.00
CA THR A 88 8.18 0.01 -5.35
C THR A 88 9.24 0.17 -6.44
N THR A 89 10.10 1.18 -6.32
CA THR A 89 11.24 1.40 -7.22
C THR A 89 12.28 0.29 -7.11
N THR A 90 12.59 -0.17 -5.89
CA THR A 90 13.52 -1.29 -5.66
C THR A 90 13.01 -2.58 -6.31
N ALA A 91 11.72 -2.90 -6.16
CA ALA A 91 11.10 -4.05 -6.81
C ALA A 91 11.21 -3.98 -8.34
N THR A 92 10.99 -2.79 -8.90
CA THR A 92 11.08 -2.55 -10.35
C THR A 92 12.50 -2.76 -10.87
N VAL A 93 13.51 -2.25 -10.16
CA VAL A 93 14.93 -2.42 -10.51
C VAL A 93 15.36 -3.88 -10.42
N LEU A 94 14.98 -4.58 -9.35
CA LEU A 94 15.25 -6.02 -9.20
C LEU A 94 14.60 -6.83 -10.32
N ALA A 95 13.32 -6.58 -10.62
CA ALA A 95 12.60 -7.32 -11.65
C ALA A 95 13.23 -7.09 -13.03
N GLN A 96 13.58 -5.85 -13.38
CA GLN A 96 14.30 -5.55 -14.63
C GLN A 96 15.62 -6.33 -14.71
N ALA A 97 16.39 -6.36 -13.63
CA ALA A 97 17.67 -7.05 -13.57
C ALA A 97 17.53 -8.56 -13.80
N ILE A 98 16.60 -9.20 -13.08
CA ILE A 98 16.34 -10.64 -13.17
C ILE A 98 15.87 -11.00 -14.59
N VAL A 99 14.95 -10.21 -15.17
CA VAL A 99 14.49 -10.43 -16.55
C VAL A 99 15.64 -10.28 -17.54
N ASN A 100 16.45 -9.23 -17.43
CA ASN A 100 17.55 -8.98 -18.36
C ASN A 100 18.61 -10.08 -18.33
N GLU A 101 19.02 -10.53 -17.14
CA GLU A 101 19.96 -11.65 -17.01
C GLU A 101 19.32 -12.99 -17.39
N GLY A 102 18.06 -13.22 -17.05
CA GLY A 102 17.35 -14.43 -17.44
C GLY A 102 17.19 -14.57 -18.95
N LEU A 103 16.80 -13.51 -19.66
CA LEU A 103 16.65 -13.51 -21.12
C LEU A 103 17.97 -13.82 -21.84
N LYS A 104 19.11 -13.35 -21.31
CA LYS A 104 20.44 -13.70 -21.85
C LYS A 104 20.70 -15.21 -21.77
N ASN A 105 20.34 -15.82 -20.63
CA ASN A 105 20.53 -17.26 -20.43
C ASN A 105 19.54 -18.10 -21.27
N LEU A 106 18.32 -17.62 -21.46
CA LEU A 106 17.35 -18.25 -22.38
C LEU A 106 17.85 -18.22 -23.82
N ALA A 107 18.41 -17.09 -24.26
CA ALA A 107 19.03 -16.99 -25.59
C ALA A 107 20.24 -17.93 -25.75
N ALA A 108 20.90 -18.30 -24.65
CA ALA A 108 21.96 -19.30 -24.61
C ALA A 108 21.46 -20.76 -24.55
N GLY A 109 20.14 -20.98 -24.54
CA GLY A 109 19.51 -22.31 -24.57
C GLY A 109 19.15 -22.89 -23.20
N ALA A 110 19.21 -22.09 -22.12
CA ALA A 110 18.79 -22.55 -20.80
C ALA A 110 17.29 -22.87 -20.76
N ASN A 111 16.91 -23.87 -19.96
CA ASN A 111 15.51 -24.23 -19.76
C ASN A 111 14.79 -23.21 -18.84
N PRO A 112 13.73 -22.53 -19.31
CA PRO A 112 13.05 -21.48 -18.53
C PRO A 112 12.43 -21.98 -17.22
N MET A 113 11.94 -23.21 -17.18
CA MET A 113 11.34 -23.79 -15.98
C MET A 113 12.40 -24.11 -14.91
N GLN A 114 13.59 -24.54 -15.34
CA GLN A 114 14.72 -24.76 -14.43
C GLN A 114 15.29 -23.43 -13.92
N LEU A 115 15.40 -22.40 -14.78
CA LEU A 115 15.76 -21.05 -14.33
C LEU A 115 14.80 -20.55 -13.25
N LYS A 116 13.49 -20.67 -13.50
CA LYS A 116 12.44 -20.31 -12.54
C LYS A 116 12.62 -21.05 -11.21
N TYR A 117 12.81 -22.37 -11.26
CA TYR A 117 13.02 -23.17 -10.04
C TYR A 117 14.24 -22.67 -9.23
N GLY A 118 15.35 -22.37 -9.91
CA GLY A 118 16.53 -21.79 -9.27
C GLY A 118 16.28 -20.41 -8.65
N ILE A 119 15.55 -19.54 -9.35
CA ILE A 119 15.18 -18.20 -8.86
C ILE A 119 14.27 -18.30 -7.63
N ASP A 120 13.24 -19.16 -7.67
CA ASP A 120 12.31 -19.33 -6.54
C ASP A 120 13.03 -19.84 -5.29
N LYS A 121 13.90 -20.85 -5.42
CA LYS A 121 14.71 -21.36 -4.30
C LYS A 121 15.71 -20.36 -3.76
N SER A 122 16.25 -19.52 -4.64
CA SER A 122 17.12 -18.42 -4.23
C SER A 122 16.35 -17.35 -3.46
N ALA A 123 15.15 -16.99 -3.92
CA ALA A 123 14.28 -16.03 -3.25
C ALA A 123 13.88 -16.49 -1.85
N GLU A 124 13.48 -17.75 -1.68
CA GLU A 124 13.20 -18.36 -0.36
C GLU A 124 14.39 -18.17 0.60
N ALA A 125 15.59 -18.58 0.17
CA ALA A 125 16.80 -18.50 1.01
C ALA A 125 17.18 -17.06 1.38
N ILE A 126 17.01 -16.10 0.47
CA ILE A 126 17.30 -14.69 0.75
C ILE A 126 16.29 -14.09 1.72
N VAL A 127 15.00 -14.41 1.58
CA VAL A 127 13.97 -13.90 2.51
C VAL A 127 14.24 -14.39 3.93
N ASP A 128 14.59 -15.66 4.08
CA ASP A 128 14.97 -16.21 5.38
C ASP A 128 16.23 -15.54 5.95
N TYR A 129 17.21 -15.23 5.10
CA TYR A 129 18.38 -14.46 5.50
C TYR A 129 18.02 -13.05 5.97
N ILE A 130 17.21 -12.29 5.21
CA ILE A 130 16.77 -10.93 5.56
C ILE A 130 16.07 -10.93 6.92
N ARG A 131 15.17 -11.89 7.16
CA ARG A 131 14.50 -12.05 8.46
C ARG A 131 15.48 -12.34 9.59
N SER A 132 16.52 -13.14 9.32
CA SER A 132 17.50 -13.53 10.34
C SER A 132 18.42 -12.39 10.78
N ILE A 133 18.60 -11.36 9.94
CA ILE A 133 19.42 -10.18 10.24
C ILE A 133 18.59 -8.95 10.66
N ALA A 134 17.26 -9.08 10.70
CA ALA A 134 16.38 -7.98 11.05
C ALA A 134 16.56 -7.57 12.51
N ILE A 135 16.76 -6.28 12.73
CA ILE A 135 16.91 -5.67 14.05
C ILE A 135 15.53 -5.15 14.49
N PRO A 136 14.99 -5.55 15.65
CA PRO A 136 13.72 -5.04 16.14
C PRO A 136 13.72 -3.51 16.28
N VAL A 137 12.58 -2.88 16.00
CA VAL A 137 12.37 -1.44 16.17
C VAL A 137 11.66 -1.20 17.50
N GLU A 138 12.39 -0.67 18.47
CA GLU A 138 11.91 -0.47 19.84
C GLU A 138 11.78 1.00 20.20
N ASP A 139 12.67 1.85 19.66
CA ASP A 139 12.82 3.21 20.11
C ASP A 139 12.22 4.23 19.13
N LYS A 140 11.74 5.35 19.69
CA LYS A 140 11.25 6.51 18.92
C LYS A 140 12.27 7.03 17.90
N LYS A 141 13.57 6.93 18.21
CA LYS A 141 14.65 7.38 17.32
C LYS A 141 14.69 6.54 16.04
N GLU A 142 14.54 5.23 16.14
CA GLU A 142 14.58 4.30 15.00
C GLU A 142 13.34 4.51 14.12
N ILE A 143 12.17 4.69 14.74
CA ILE A 143 10.92 5.08 14.08
C ILE A 143 11.12 6.38 13.27
N ALA A 144 11.73 7.41 13.87
CA ALA A 144 12.02 8.67 13.19
C ALA A 144 12.97 8.49 12.00
N GLN A 145 13.99 7.65 12.15
CA GLN A 145 14.96 7.36 11.09
C GLN A 145 14.31 6.66 9.89
N ILE A 146 13.52 5.61 10.13
CA ILE A 146 12.79 4.90 9.06
C ILE A 146 11.87 5.88 8.30
N ALA A 147 11.07 6.64 9.05
CA ALA A 147 10.15 7.60 8.49
C ALA A 147 10.88 8.70 7.69
N ALA A 148 12.01 9.22 8.21
CA ALA A 148 12.78 10.25 7.54
C ALA A 148 13.40 9.78 6.23
N ILE A 149 13.91 8.55 6.17
CA ILE A 149 14.47 7.97 4.93
C ILE A 149 13.39 7.81 3.87
N SER A 150 12.25 7.21 4.23
CA SER A 150 11.15 6.96 3.30
C SER A 150 10.56 8.29 2.77
N ALA A 151 10.38 9.28 3.66
CA ALA A 151 9.92 10.61 3.29
C ALA A 151 10.98 11.45 2.53
N ALA A 152 12.26 11.09 2.64
CA ALA A 152 13.40 11.97 2.32
C ALA A 152 13.30 13.35 3.01
N ASP A 153 12.79 13.38 4.25
CA ASP A 153 12.51 14.60 5.01
C ASP A 153 12.53 14.31 6.53
N GLU A 154 13.49 14.90 7.25
CA GLU A 154 13.63 14.75 8.71
C GLU A 154 12.43 15.34 9.49
N GLN A 155 11.79 16.39 8.98
CA GLN A 155 10.63 17.00 9.63
C GLN A 155 9.45 16.01 9.62
N ILE A 156 9.22 15.34 8.49
CA ILE A 156 8.20 14.30 8.37
C ILE A 156 8.54 13.12 9.28
N GLY A 157 9.80 12.70 9.31
CA GLY A 157 10.23 11.58 10.15
C GLY A 157 10.00 11.83 11.65
N ASN A 158 10.40 13.00 12.14
CA ASN A 158 10.17 13.40 13.54
C ASN A 158 8.68 13.51 13.86
N LEU A 159 7.88 14.05 12.93
CA LEU A 159 6.43 14.17 13.10
C LEU A 159 5.76 12.80 13.23
N ILE A 160 6.08 11.85 12.35
CA ILE A 160 5.54 10.49 12.41
C ILE A 160 5.95 9.80 13.72
N ALA A 161 7.20 9.96 14.14
CA ALA A 161 7.68 9.37 15.38
C ALA A 161 6.98 9.96 16.62
N GLU A 162 6.69 11.27 16.64
CA GLU A 162 5.90 11.90 17.70
C GLU A 162 4.47 11.36 17.73
N VAL A 163 3.84 11.24 16.56
CA VAL A 163 2.48 10.73 16.45
C VAL A 163 2.40 9.29 16.94
N MET A 164 3.26 8.40 16.41
CA MET A 164 3.27 6.97 16.76
C MET A 164 3.59 6.72 18.24
N ASP A 165 4.47 7.52 18.84
CA ASP A 165 4.78 7.45 20.27
C ASP A 165 3.55 7.79 21.12
N ARG A 166 2.69 8.71 20.65
CA ARG A 166 1.48 9.12 21.37
C ARG A 166 0.28 8.21 21.15
N VAL A 167 0.02 7.76 19.92
CA VAL A 167 -1.12 6.85 19.62
C VAL A 167 -0.80 5.38 19.88
N GLY A 168 0.49 5.05 20.04
CA GLY A 168 0.97 3.68 20.16
C GLY A 168 1.10 2.97 18.82
N LYS A 169 1.74 1.78 18.83
CA LYS A 169 2.00 0.96 17.64
C LYS A 169 0.73 0.56 16.87
N GLU A 170 -0.36 0.35 17.61
CA GLU A 170 -1.68 -0.03 17.08
C GLU A 170 -2.60 1.19 16.81
N GLY A 171 -2.06 2.40 16.97
CA GLY A 171 -2.81 3.64 16.79
C GLY A 171 -3.14 3.93 15.33
N VAL A 172 -4.29 4.56 15.10
CA VAL A 172 -4.72 4.95 13.75
C VAL A 172 -4.19 6.33 13.43
N ILE A 173 -3.52 6.46 12.28
CA ILE A 173 -2.99 7.73 11.77
C ILE A 173 -3.58 7.96 10.39
N THR A 174 -4.13 9.15 10.18
CA THR A 174 -4.75 9.57 8.91
C THR A 174 -4.09 10.86 8.44
N VAL A 175 -3.89 10.97 7.12
CA VAL A 175 -3.23 12.13 6.50
C VAL A 175 -4.26 12.93 5.70
N GLU A 176 -4.39 14.22 5.98
CA GLU A 176 -5.33 15.11 5.31
C GLU A 176 -4.61 16.35 4.72
N ALA A 177 -5.24 17.01 3.76
CA ALA A 177 -4.75 18.30 3.25
C ALA A 177 -5.10 19.44 4.21
N SER A 178 -4.11 20.23 4.63
CA SER A 178 -4.33 21.46 5.40
C SER A 178 -4.69 22.65 4.50
N ARG A 179 -5.39 23.65 5.04
CA ARG A 179 -5.51 24.96 4.39
C ARG A 179 -4.31 25.88 4.65
N GLY A 180 -3.49 25.54 5.65
CA GLY A 180 -2.28 26.27 6.02
C GLY A 180 -1.06 25.82 5.24
N ILE A 181 0.07 26.49 5.49
CA ILE A 181 1.37 26.16 4.90
C ILE A 181 2.13 25.12 5.76
N ASN A 182 1.81 25.04 7.05
CA ASN A 182 2.51 24.19 8.01
C ASN A 182 1.84 22.82 8.16
N PHE A 183 2.59 21.84 8.65
CA PHE A 183 2.01 20.61 9.18
C PHE A 183 1.31 20.90 10.51
N GLU A 184 0.15 20.29 10.72
CA GLU A 184 -0.59 20.35 11.97
C GLU A 184 -0.94 18.92 12.39
N ILE A 185 -0.84 18.65 13.70
CA ILE A 185 -1.22 17.36 14.28
C ILE A 185 -2.42 17.60 15.17
N GLU A 186 -3.48 16.83 14.96
CA GLU A 186 -4.68 16.86 15.77
C GLU A 186 -4.99 15.45 16.26
N TYR A 187 -5.39 15.31 17.52
CA TYR A 187 -5.78 14.03 18.09
C TYR A 187 -7.27 14.07 18.35
N VAL A 188 -7.98 13.16 17.70
CA VAL A 188 -9.43 13.13 17.72
C VAL A 188 -9.96 11.78 18.14
N GLU A 189 -11.20 11.73 18.58
CA GLU A 189 -11.88 10.46 18.86
C GLU A 189 -12.21 9.75 17.54
N GLY A 190 -11.90 8.46 17.46
CA GLY A 190 -12.13 7.68 16.25
C GLY A 190 -11.71 6.23 16.44
N MET A 191 -11.98 5.40 15.44
CA MET A 191 -11.60 3.98 15.46
C MET A 191 -11.43 3.41 14.05
N GLN A 192 -10.60 2.37 13.92
CA GLN A 192 -10.47 1.58 12.69
C GLN A 192 -11.03 0.16 12.89
N ILE A 193 -11.78 -0.32 11.90
CA ILE A 193 -12.34 -1.67 11.84
C ILE A 193 -11.75 -2.44 10.66
N ASP A 194 -11.54 -3.74 10.85
CA ASP A 194 -10.83 -4.60 9.89
C ASP A 194 -11.81 -5.18 8.85
N LYS A 195 -12.64 -4.28 8.29
CA LYS A 195 -13.59 -4.53 7.21
C LYS A 195 -13.61 -3.34 6.28
N GLY A 196 -13.37 -3.58 5.00
CA GLY A 196 -13.44 -2.59 3.95
C GLY A 196 -14.79 -2.52 3.24
N TYR A 197 -14.83 -1.75 2.15
CA TYR A 197 -16.02 -1.59 1.34
C TYR A 197 -16.49 -2.93 0.76
N VAL A 198 -17.80 -3.18 0.78
CA VAL A 198 -18.39 -4.40 0.20
C VAL A 198 -18.29 -4.40 -1.34
N SER A 199 -18.18 -3.22 -1.96
CA SER A 199 -18.07 -3.07 -3.40
C SER A 199 -17.13 -1.94 -3.79
N ALA A 200 -16.24 -2.20 -4.75
CA ALA A 200 -15.32 -1.19 -5.31
C ALA A 200 -16.06 -0.03 -6.01
N TYR A 201 -17.34 -0.20 -6.34
CA TYR A 201 -18.16 0.90 -6.88
C TYR A 201 -18.45 2.02 -5.88
N PHE A 202 -18.14 1.83 -4.59
CA PHE A 202 -18.27 2.90 -3.58
C PHE A 202 -17.05 3.83 -3.52
N VAL A 203 -15.93 3.45 -4.13
CA VAL A 203 -14.68 4.22 -4.18
C VAL A 203 -14.95 5.64 -4.70
N THR A 204 -14.49 6.64 -3.94
CA THR A 204 -14.55 8.06 -4.29
C THR A 204 -13.24 8.54 -4.88
N ASN A 205 -12.11 7.93 -4.48
CA ASN A 205 -10.78 8.20 -5.03
C ASN A 205 -10.21 6.93 -5.69
N ALA A 206 -10.24 6.88 -7.02
CA ALA A 206 -9.75 5.75 -7.80
C ALA A 206 -8.20 5.62 -7.80
N GLU A 207 -7.46 6.69 -7.51
CA GLU A 207 -5.99 6.64 -7.46
C GLU A 207 -5.52 5.86 -6.21
N LYS A 208 -6.18 6.12 -5.07
CA LYS A 208 -5.93 5.48 -3.78
C LYS A 208 -6.77 4.22 -3.52
N MET A 209 -7.74 3.94 -4.40
CA MET A 209 -8.75 2.88 -4.18
C MET A 209 -9.44 3.02 -2.82
N GLU A 210 -9.91 4.23 -2.54
CA GLU A 210 -10.46 4.64 -1.25
C GLU A 210 -11.89 5.17 -1.41
N ALA A 211 -12.79 4.79 -0.50
CA ALA A 211 -14.11 5.35 -0.35
C ALA A 211 -14.17 6.28 0.86
N SER A 212 -14.33 7.58 0.62
CA SER A 212 -14.42 8.62 1.64
C SER A 212 -15.83 9.23 1.70
N ILE A 213 -16.40 9.34 2.89
CA ILE A 213 -17.68 10.02 3.13
C ILE A 213 -17.52 11.02 4.26
N GLU A 214 -17.62 12.30 3.91
CA GLU A 214 -17.65 13.41 4.87
C GLU A 214 -19.06 13.58 5.47
N ASN A 215 -19.12 14.00 6.74
CA ASN A 215 -20.34 14.27 7.51
C ASN A 215 -21.39 13.16 7.43
N ALA A 216 -20.92 11.90 7.48
CA ALA A 216 -21.73 10.72 7.27
C ALA A 216 -22.74 10.49 8.39
N TYR A 217 -23.95 10.08 8.02
CA TYR A 217 -24.79 9.29 8.92
C TYR A 217 -24.40 7.81 8.87
N ILE A 218 -24.44 7.14 10.01
CA ILE A 218 -23.94 5.77 10.17
C ILE A 218 -25.10 4.89 10.65
N LEU A 219 -25.60 4.03 9.77
CA LEU A 219 -26.56 2.99 10.12
C LEU A 219 -25.80 1.77 10.65
N ILE A 220 -26.12 1.35 11.87
CA ILE A 220 -25.41 0.26 12.58
C ILE A 220 -26.41 -0.85 12.88
N THR A 221 -26.18 -2.05 12.35
CA THR A 221 -27.05 -3.21 12.58
C THR A 221 -26.27 -4.52 12.63
N ASP A 222 -26.76 -5.47 13.41
CA ASP A 222 -26.25 -6.85 13.42
C ASP A 222 -26.94 -7.73 12.36
N LYS A 223 -27.88 -7.17 11.60
CA LYS A 223 -28.62 -7.87 10.54
C LYS A 223 -27.92 -7.80 9.20
N LYS A 224 -28.21 -8.80 8.39
CA LYS A 224 -27.93 -8.81 6.96
C LYS A 224 -28.99 -8.00 6.21
N ILE A 225 -28.56 -7.16 5.27
CA ILE A 225 -29.43 -6.32 4.44
C ILE A 225 -29.39 -6.85 3.00
N SER A 226 -30.43 -7.60 2.63
CA SER A 226 -30.57 -8.17 1.27
C SER A 226 -31.66 -7.47 0.45
N ALA A 227 -32.64 -6.83 1.11
CA ALA A 227 -33.75 -6.13 0.49
C ALA A 227 -33.64 -4.62 0.73
N VAL A 228 -33.84 -3.81 -0.33
CA VAL A 228 -33.77 -2.35 -0.20
C VAL A 228 -34.89 -1.79 0.69
N GLN A 229 -36.02 -2.49 0.77
CA GLN A 229 -37.18 -2.10 1.59
C GLN A 229 -36.83 -1.97 3.08
N ASP A 230 -35.83 -2.72 3.57
CA ASP A 230 -35.42 -2.68 4.98
C ASP A 230 -34.78 -1.34 5.36
N ILE A 231 -34.13 -0.66 4.41
CA ILE A 231 -33.43 0.61 4.62
C ILE A 231 -34.09 1.81 3.94
N LEU A 232 -35.04 1.56 3.04
CA LEU A 232 -35.71 2.61 2.27
C LEU A 232 -36.32 3.70 3.17
N PRO A 233 -37.04 3.38 4.28
CA PRO A 233 -37.66 4.41 5.11
C PRO A 233 -36.66 5.38 5.74
N VAL A 234 -35.49 4.92 6.17
CA VAL A 234 -34.47 5.79 6.79
C VAL A 234 -33.72 6.60 5.75
N VAL A 235 -33.42 5.99 4.59
CA VAL A 235 -32.77 6.66 3.46
C VAL A 235 -33.64 7.77 2.90
N GLU A 236 -34.95 7.54 2.73
CA GLU A 236 -35.88 8.56 2.25
C GLU A 236 -35.97 9.76 3.20
N LYS A 237 -36.07 9.52 4.51
CA LYS A 237 -36.08 10.59 5.52
C LYS A 237 -34.78 11.42 5.48
N MET A 238 -33.65 10.75 5.32
CA MET A 238 -32.34 11.42 5.21
C MET A 238 -32.29 12.32 3.97
N VAL A 239 -32.68 11.80 2.81
CA VAL A 239 -32.69 12.55 1.54
C VAL A 239 -33.67 13.71 1.59
N GLN A 240 -34.83 13.56 2.24
CA GLN A 240 -35.80 14.64 2.45
C GLN A 240 -35.23 15.80 3.28
N GLN A 241 -34.31 15.52 4.21
CA GLN A 241 -33.57 16.55 4.96
C GLN A 241 -32.36 17.12 4.20
N GLY A 242 -32.19 16.74 2.93
CA GLY A 242 -31.10 17.22 2.09
C GLY A 242 -29.76 16.54 2.36
N ARG A 243 -29.70 15.50 3.21
CA ARG A 243 -28.50 14.71 3.44
C ARG A 243 -28.45 13.51 2.51
N ARG A 244 -27.28 13.20 1.97
CA ARG A 244 -27.08 12.10 1.01
C ARG A 244 -25.93 11.18 1.40
N GLU A 245 -25.21 11.52 2.46
CA GLU A 245 -23.98 10.91 2.95
C GLU A 245 -24.33 9.84 3.99
N ILE A 246 -24.24 8.56 3.61
CA ILE A 246 -24.59 7.44 4.48
C ILE A 246 -23.55 6.33 4.45
N VAL A 247 -23.18 5.85 5.62
CA VAL A 247 -22.38 4.65 5.85
C VAL A 247 -23.29 3.60 6.47
N ILE A 248 -23.24 2.38 5.93
CA ILE A 248 -24.02 1.25 6.42
C ILE A 248 -23.04 0.20 6.94
N ILE A 249 -23.12 -0.08 8.24
CA ILE A 249 -22.37 -1.15 8.92
C ILE A 249 -23.37 -2.22 9.33
N ALA A 250 -23.34 -3.35 8.62
CA ALA A 250 -24.30 -4.44 8.74
C ALA A 250 -23.57 -5.80 8.77
N GLU A 251 -24.20 -6.88 9.22
CA GLU A 251 -23.58 -8.22 9.13
C GLU A 251 -23.10 -8.51 7.70
N ASP A 252 -23.95 -8.22 6.72
CA ASP A 252 -23.62 -8.21 5.31
C ASP A 252 -24.60 -7.31 4.53
N VAL A 253 -24.19 -6.82 3.36
CA VAL A 253 -25.05 -6.09 2.43
C VAL A 253 -24.92 -6.73 1.07
N ASP A 254 -25.99 -7.39 0.60
CA ASP A 254 -25.95 -8.16 -0.64
C ASP A 254 -27.26 -8.10 -1.44
N GLY A 255 -27.38 -8.95 -2.45
CA GLY A 255 -28.60 -9.11 -3.24
C GLY A 255 -29.07 -7.82 -3.90
N GLU A 256 -30.38 -7.59 -3.84
CA GLU A 256 -31.04 -6.43 -4.44
C GLU A 256 -30.65 -5.12 -3.74
N ALA A 257 -30.43 -5.15 -2.42
CA ALA A 257 -30.03 -3.98 -1.65
C ALA A 257 -28.68 -3.44 -2.14
N LEU A 258 -27.67 -4.30 -2.28
CA LEU A 258 -26.35 -3.88 -2.76
C LEU A 258 -26.43 -3.31 -4.19
N ALA A 259 -27.13 -3.98 -5.10
CA ALA A 259 -27.27 -3.53 -6.49
C ALA A 259 -27.93 -2.14 -6.54
N THR A 260 -28.98 -1.92 -5.76
CA THR A 260 -29.67 -0.64 -5.67
C THR A 260 -28.78 0.46 -5.10
N LEU A 261 -28.03 0.20 -4.03
CA LEU A 261 -27.10 1.17 -3.46
C LEU A 261 -26.00 1.57 -4.45
N VAL A 262 -25.42 0.60 -5.17
CA VAL A 262 -24.41 0.84 -6.20
C VAL A 262 -24.97 1.72 -7.33
N VAL A 263 -26.17 1.40 -7.84
CA VAL A 263 -26.78 2.21 -8.90
C VAL A 263 -27.06 3.63 -8.44
N ASN A 264 -27.52 3.83 -7.19
CA ASN A 264 -27.77 5.16 -6.64
C ASN A 264 -26.48 5.96 -6.42
N LYS A 265 -25.39 5.30 -6.00
CA LYS A 265 -24.05 5.89 -5.92
C LYS A 265 -23.58 6.38 -7.29
N LEU A 266 -23.62 5.50 -8.29
CA LEU A 266 -23.16 5.81 -9.64
C LEU A 266 -23.99 6.91 -10.31
N ARG A 267 -25.27 7.06 -9.94
CA ARG A 267 -26.15 8.13 -10.40
C ARG A 267 -26.04 9.43 -9.58
N GLY A 268 -25.24 9.47 -8.53
CA GLY A 268 -25.09 10.64 -7.65
C GLY A 268 -26.34 10.96 -6.82
N ILE A 269 -27.25 10.00 -6.65
CA ILE A 269 -28.47 10.15 -5.86
C ILE A 269 -28.13 10.05 -4.36
N LEU A 270 -27.28 9.08 -4.01
CA LEU A 270 -26.78 8.85 -2.67
C LEU A 270 -25.25 8.75 -2.68
N ASN A 271 -24.60 9.40 -1.72
CA ASN A 271 -23.21 9.14 -1.43
C ASN A 271 -23.16 8.05 -0.35
N VAL A 272 -23.14 6.78 -0.76
CA VAL A 272 -23.23 5.62 0.13
C VAL A 272 -21.94 4.80 0.16
N LEU A 273 -21.63 4.25 1.34
CA LEU A 273 -20.60 3.26 1.61
C LEU A 273 -21.22 2.13 2.46
N ALA A 274 -21.11 0.89 2.00
CA ALA A 274 -21.51 -0.27 2.80
C ALA A 274 -20.27 -1.08 3.22
N VAL A 275 -20.21 -1.43 4.50
CA VAL A 275 -19.11 -2.14 5.15
C VAL A 275 -19.70 -3.28 5.99
N LYS A 276 -19.02 -4.42 6.04
CA LYS A 276 -19.45 -5.53 6.91
C LYS A 276 -19.12 -5.22 8.37
N ALA A 277 -19.93 -5.72 9.28
CA ALA A 277 -19.70 -5.59 10.71
C ALA A 277 -18.41 -6.34 11.10
N PRO A 278 -17.57 -5.77 11.98
CA PRO A 278 -16.37 -6.44 12.45
C PRO A 278 -16.72 -7.56 13.43
N GLY A 279 -15.85 -8.58 13.50
CA GLY A 279 -16.02 -9.72 14.41
C GLY A 279 -17.17 -10.69 14.04
N PHE A 280 -17.36 -11.68 14.91
CA PHE A 280 -18.33 -12.76 14.76
C PHE A 280 -19.03 -13.04 16.10
N GLY A 281 -20.24 -13.59 16.06
CA GLY A 281 -21.00 -13.95 17.26
C GLY A 281 -21.19 -12.77 18.22
N ASP A 282 -21.07 -13.02 19.52
CA ASP A 282 -21.25 -11.99 20.55
C ASP A 282 -20.20 -10.88 20.49
N ARG A 283 -18.99 -11.18 19.99
CA ARG A 283 -17.96 -10.15 19.76
C ARG A 283 -18.44 -9.10 18.74
N ARG A 284 -19.15 -9.52 17.68
CA ARG A 284 -19.72 -8.59 16.71
C ARG A 284 -20.69 -7.62 17.37
N LYS A 285 -21.59 -8.14 18.22
CA LYS A 285 -22.57 -7.32 18.94
C LYS A 285 -21.87 -6.28 19.82
N GLU A 286 -20.86 -6.71 20.57
CA GLU A 286 -20.09 -5.82 21.43
C GLU A 286 -19.29 -4.78 20.64
N MET A 287 -18.71 -5.13 19.49
CA MET A 287 -18.01 -4.18 18.61
C MET A 287 -18.96 -3.22 17.90
N LEU A 288 -20.13 -3.66 17.46
CA LEU A 288 -21.17 -2.77 16.92
C LEU A 288 -21.65 -1.77 17.97
N ARG A 289 -21.74 -2.20 19.23
CA ARG A 289 -22.03 -1.30 20.35
C ARG A 289 -20.91 -0.30 20.59
N ASP A 290 -19.64 -0.70 20.45
CA ASP A 290 -18.50 0.22 20.55
C ASP A 290 -18.57 1.31 19.47
N ILE A 291 -18.88 0.92 18.22
CA ILE A 291 -19.07 1.86 17.10
C ILE A 291 -20.27 2.78 17.37
N ALA A 292 -21.37 2.24 17.89
CA ALA A 292 -22.56 3.02 18.22
C ALA A 292 -22.27 4.08 19.28
N VAL A 293 -21.58 3.72 20.37
CA VAL A 293 -21.16 4.66 21.42
C VAL A 293 -20.21 5.73 20.88
N LEU A 294 -19.23 5.34 20.05
CA LEU A 294 -18.29 6.30 19.44
C LEU A 294 -18.99 7.31 18.53
N THR A 295 -20.02 6.88 17.80
CA THR A 295 -20.69 7.69 16.78
C THR A 295 -21.98 8.36 17.26
N GLY A 296 -22.41 8.06 18.50
CA GLY A 296 -23.69 8.52 19.07
C GLY A 296 -24.91 7.84 18.46
N GLY A 297 -24.74 6.72 17.76
CA GLY A 297 -25.82 5.95 17.14
C GLY A 297 -26.40 4.87 18.05
N THR A 298 -27.44 4.19 17.56
CA THR A 298 -28.03 3.03 18.22
C THR A 298 -27.92 1.80 17.31
N VAL A 299 -27.44 0.68 17.86
CA VAL A 299 -27.43 -0.59 17.12
C VAL A 299 -28.86 -1.07 16.91
N ILE A 300 -29.27 -1.25 15.65
CA ILE A 300 -30.58 -1.82 15.32
C ILE A 300 -30.45 -3.34 15.30
N SER A 301 -31.06 -4.00 16.29
CA SER A 301 -31.06 -5.45 16.45
C SER A 301 -32.45 -5.98 16.82
N GLU A 302 -32.83 -7.12 16.26
CA GLU A 302 -34.08 -7.81 16.61
C GLU A 302 -34.07 -8.33 18.05
N GLU A 303 -32.90 -8.66 18.62
CA GLU A 303 -32.80 -9.12 20.01
C GLU A 303 -33.22 -8.02 21.00
N MET A 304 -33.08 -6.75 20.59
CA MET A 304 -33.57 -5.60 21.35
C MET A 304 -35.00 -5.19 20.95
N GLY A 305 -35.70 -6.01 20.17
CA GLY A 305 -37.07 -5.75 19.72
C GLY A 305 -37.18 -4.66 18.63
N ARG A 306 -36.09 -4.33 17.95
CA ARG A 306 -36.06 -3.29 16.90
C ARG A 306 -36.00 -3.90 15.51
N ARG A 307 -36.61 -3.20 14.53
CA ARG A 307 -36.59 -3.58 13.12
C ARG A 307 -35.90 -2.50 12.30
N LEU A 308 -35.27 -2.90 11.20
CA LEU A 308 -34.59 -1.99 10.27
C LEU A 308 -35.55 -0.99 9.61
N ASP A 309 -36.73 -1.47 9.22
CA ASP A 309 -37.77 -0.64 8.58
C ASP A 309 -38.41 0.40 9.52
N SER A 310 -38.23 0.26 10.84
CA SER A 310 -38.65 1.22 11.85
C SER A 310 -37.54 2.17 12.31
N ALA A 311 -36.37 2.13 11.67
CA ALA A 311 -35.28 3.05 11.94
C ALA A 311 -35.70 4.52 11.73
N SER A 312 -35.20 5.36 12.63
CA SER A 312 -35.33 6.81 12.62
C SER A 312 -33.96 7.46 12.45
N LEU A 313 -33.95 8.76 12.19
CA LEU A 313 -32.70 9.51 12.06
C LEU A 313 -31.95 9.65 13.39
N GLU A 314 -32.65 9.57 14.52
CA GLU A 314 -32.08 9.58 15.87
C GLU A 314 -31.31 8.30 16.18
N ASP A 315 -31.55 7.23 15.42
CA ASP A 315 -30.84 5.96 15.58
C ASP A 315 -29.50 5.93 14.85
N LEU A 316 -29.30 6.84 13.90
CA LEU A 316 -28.10 6.90 13.10
C LEU A 316 -26.98 7.55 13.93
N GLY A 317 -25.81 6.92 13.92
CA GLY A 317 -24.58 7.56 14.37
C GLY A 317 -24.17 8.66 13.38
N SER A 318 -23.20 9.47 13.78
CA SER A 318 -22.56 10.40 12.87
C SER A 318 -21.07 10.54 13.13
N ALA A 319 -20.33 10.89 12.07
CA ALA A 319 -18.91 11.19 12.16
C ALA A 319 -18.54 12.29 11.15
N ARG A 320 -17.45 13.01 11.40
CA ARG A 320 -16.93 13.99 10.43
C ARG A 320 -16.48 13.31 9.14
N LEU A 321 -15.79 12.18 9.23
CA LEU A 321 -15.24 11.50 8.06
C LEU A 321 -15.18 9.99 8.29
N VAL A 322 -15.61 9.22 7.29
CA VAL A 322 -15.39 7.77 7.23
C VAL A 322 -14.61 7.44 5.97
N ILE A 323 -13.48 6.79 6.14
CA ILE A 323 -12.58 6.35 5.07
C ILE A 323 -12.58 4.83 5.03
N SER A 324 -12.78 4.23 3.87
CA SER A 324 -12.76 2.77 3.71
C SER A 324 -11.88 2.36 2.54
N HIS A 325 -10.95 1.45 2.82
CA HIS A 325 -10.15 0.75 1.84
C HIS A 325 -10.77 -0.62 1.54
N LYS A 326 -10.04 -1.47 0.80
CA LYS A 326 -10.49 -2.82 0.47
C LYS A 326 -10.69 -3.70 1.71
N ASP A 327 -9.82 -3.56 2.70
CA ASP A 327 -9.73 -4.49 3.83
C ASP A 327 -10.06 -3.84 5.18
N ASP A 328 -10.09 -2.51 5.27
CA ASP A 328 -10.34 -1.76 6.51
C ASP A 328 -11.21 -0.51 6.32
N THR A 329 -11.76 0.01 7.42
CA THR A 329 -12.53 1.25 7.47
C THR A 329 -12.18 2.04 8.73
N THR A 330 -11.89 3.33 8.58
CA THR A 330 -11.57 4.27 9.66
C THR A 330 -12.70 5.28 9.83
N ILE A 331 -13.16 5.44 11.07
CA ILE A 331 -14.13 6.45 11.49
C ILE A 331 -13.35 7.54 12.24
N VAL A 332 -13.40 8.76 11.71
CA VAL A 332 -12.67 9.93 12.23
C VAL A 332 -13.68 10.93 12.79
N GLU A 333 -13.47 11.36 14.04
CA GLU A 333 -14.36 12.26 14.78
C GLU A 333 -15.81 11.76 14.80
N GLY A 334 -16.02 10.63 15.52
CA GLY A 334 -17.37 10.20 15.87
C GLY A 334 -18.01 11.19 16.84
N HIS A 335 -19.27 11.56 16.60
CA HIS A 335 -19.97 12.54 17.45
C HIS A 335 -20.71 11.89 18.63
N GLY A 336 -20.13 10.84 19.22
CA GLY A 336 -20.64 10.21 20.44
C GLY A 336 -20.47 11.11 21.67
N ASP A 337 -21.21 10.81 22.74
CA ASP A 337 -21.02 11.51 24.02
C ASP A 337 -19.71 11.03 24.68
N PRO A 338 -18.74 11.94 24.95
CA PRO A 338 -17.49 11.58 25.62
C PRO A 338 -17.70 10.85 26.95
N ALA A 339 -18.77 11.15 27.69
CA ALA A 339 -19.07 10.49 28.96
C ALA A 339 -19.43 9.01 28.75
N GLU A 340 -20.19 8.70 27.70
CA GLU A 340 -20.56 7.32 27.33
C GLU A 340 -19.37 6.54 26.80
N ILE A 341 -18.52 7.18 25.97
CA ILE A 341 -17.27 6.58 25.47
C ILE A 341 -16.37 6.21 26.66
N GLN A 342 -16.17 7.11 27.61
CA GLN A 342 -15.38 6.84 28.81
C GLN A 342 -16.01 5.77 29.71
N ALA A 343 -17.34 5.72 29.80
CA ALA A 343 -18.04 4.65 30.52
C ALA A 343 -17.80 3.28 29.85
N ARG A 344 -17.85 3.24 28.52
CA ARG A 344 -17.59 2.02 27.74
C ARG A 344 -16.15 1.56 27.88
N ILE A 345 -15.19 2.47 27.84
CA ILE A 345 -13.76 2.19 28.11
C ILE A 345 -13.57 1.57 29.50
N ARG A 346 -14.19 2.15 30.54
CA ARG A 346 -14.12 1.61 31.92
C ARG A 346 -14.72 0.21 32.02
N GLN A 347 -15.83 -0.04 31.33
CA GLN A 347 -16.46 -1.36 31.28
C GLN A 347 -15.51 -2.41 30.68
N ILE A 348 -14.87 -2.10 29.55
CA ILE A 348 -13.93 -3.03 28.90
C ILE A 348 -12.71 -3.29 29.80
N LYS A 349 -12.18 -2.26 30.47
CA LYS A 349 -11.07 -2.42 31.44
C LYS A 349 -11.44 -3.36 32.59
N ALA A 350 -12.63 -3.23 33.17
CA ALA A 350 -13.08 -4.15 34.21
C ALA A 350 -13.19 -5.60 33.70
N GLN A 351 -13.71 -5.81 32.48
CA GLN A 351 -13.78 -7.13 31.85
C GLN A 351 -12.40 -7.77 31.62
N ILE A 352 -11.37 -6.95 31.31
CA ILE A 352 -9.97 -7.40 31.16
C ILE A 352 -9.40 -7.91 32.48
N GLU A 353 -9.74 -7.27 33.59
CA GLU A 353 -9.28 -7.67 34.93
C GLU A 353 -9.99 -8.92 35.44
N GLU A 354 -11.27 -9.09 35.11
CA GLU A 354 -12.07 -10.25 35.53
C GLU A 354 -11.80 -11.51 34.69
N THR A 355 -11.37 -11.38 33.44
CA THR A 355 -11.18 -12.55 32.57
C THR A 355 -9.94 -13.37 32.93
N THR A 356 -10.14 -14.69 33.03
CA THR A 356 -9.06 -15.66 33.24
C THR A 356 -8.50 -16.23 31.94
N SER A 357 -9.11 -15.90 30.79
CA SER A 357 -8.75 -16.39 29.47
C SER A 357 -7.78 -15.40 28.79
N ASP A 358 -6.58 -15.84 28.46
CA ASP A 358 -5.58 -15.00 27.78
C ASP A 358 -6.08 -14.55 26.40
N TYR A 359 -6.79 -15.43 25.70
CA TYR A 359 -7.42 -15.12 24.42
C TYR A 359 -8.46 -14.00 24.55
N ASP A 360 -9.37 -14.09 25.53
CA ASP A 360 -10.39 -13.05 25.72
C ASP A 360 -9.77 -11.74 26.18
N ARG A 361 -8.70 -11.80 26.98
CA ARG A 361 -7.94 -10.63 27.40
C ARG A 361 -7.35 -9.90 26.20
N GLU A 362 -6.69 -10.61 25.30
CA GLU A 362 -6.13 -10.06 24.06
C GLU A 362 -7.25 -9.40 23.22
N LYS A 363 -8.39 -10.07 23.06
CA LYS A 363 -9.51 -9.54 22.26
C LYS A 363 -10.23 -8.35 22.90
N LEU A 364 -10.25 -8.26 24.21
CA LEU A 364 -10.74 -7.07 24.92
C LEU A 364 -9.73 -5.91 24.84
N GLN A 365 -8.43 -6.20 24.87
CA GLN A 365 -7.37 -5.21 24.67
C GLN A 365 -7.43 -4.61 23.26
N GLU A 366 -7.66 -5.41 22.21
CA GLU A 366 -7.89 -4.92 20.84
C GLU A 366 -9.04 -3.90 20.79
N ARG A 367 -10.18 -4.24 21.41
CA ARG A 367 -11.35 -3.35 21.45
C ARG A 367 -11.08 -2.08 22.23
N LEU A 368 -10.42 -2.21 23.38
CA LEU A 368 -10.01 -1.09 24.21
C LEU A 368 -9.08 -0.16 23.44
N ALA A 369 -8.08 -0.69 22.74
CA ALA A 369 -7.15 0.08 21.93
C ALA A 369 -7.88 0.87 20.83
N LYS A 370 -8.82 0.23 20.12
CA LYS A 370 -9.63 0.88 19.08
C LYS A 370 -10.52 2.00 19.61
N LEU A 371 -11.03 1.87 20.84
CA LEU A 371 -11.91 2.87 21.44
C LEU A 371 -11.15 3.99 22.20
N SER A 372 -9.97 3.69 22.73
CA SER A 372 -9.17 4.61 23.56
C SER A 372 -7.98 5.25 22.84
N GLY A 373 -7.48 4.64 21.76
CA GLY A 373 -6.30 5.10 21.02
C GLY A 373 -6.54 6.38 20.22
N GLY A 374 -7.80 6.69 19.90
CA GLY A 374 -8.17 7.80 19.04
C GLY A 374 -7.58 7.67 17.64
N VAL A 375 -7.72 8.73 16.85
CA VAL A 375 -7.12 8.87 15.54
C VAL A 375 -6.22 10.11 15.58
N ALA A 376 -4.96 9.95 15.17
CA ALA A 376 -4.11 11.10 14.92
C ALA A 376 -4.27 11.56 13.47
N LEU A 377 -4.59 12.83 13.30
CA LEU A 377 -4.70 13.50 12.02
C LEU A 377 -3.43 14.31 11.75
N ILE A 378 -2.74 13.97 10.68
CA ILE A 378 -1.62 14.75 10.16
C ILE A 378 -2.15 15.59 9.01
N ARG A 379 -2.34 16.89 9.24
CA ARG A 379 -2.76 17.83 8.21
C ARG A 379 -1.53 18.39 7.51
N VAL A 380 -1.40 18.14 6.22
CA VAL A 380 -0.24 18.50 5.41
C VAL A 380 -0.47 19.85 4.74
N GLY A 381 0.31 20.85 5.13
CA GLY A 381 0.33 22.17 4.49
C GLY A 381 1.45 22.33 3.47
N ALA A 382 1.23 23.20 2.48
CA ALA A 382 2.26 23.62 1.52
C ALA A 382 1.93 24.97 0.86
N GLY A 383 2.89 25.54 0.13
CA GLY A 383 2.70 26.81 -0.58
C GLY A 383 1.90 26.70 -1.89
N SER A 384 1.74 25.49 -2.41
CA SER A 384 0.94 25.20 -3.61
C SER A 384 0.26 23.83 -3.50
N GLU A 385 -0.83 23.61 -4.26
CA GLU A 385 -1.53 22.33 -4.27
C GLU A 385 -0.66 21.16 -4.78
N VAL A 386 0.23 21.44 -5.75
CA VAL A 386 1.16 20.44 -6.29
C VAL A 386 2.15 19.98 -5.22
N GLU A 387 2.74 20.93 -4.50
CA GLU A 387 3.64 20.65 -3.38
C GLU A 387 2.90 19.94 -2.24
N GLN A 388 1.67 20.34 -1.94
CA GLN A 388 0.86 19.73 -0.90
C GLN A 388 0.62 18.24 -1.18
N LYS A 389 0.20 17.90 -2.40
CA LYS A 389 0.01 16.50 -2.81
C LYS A 389 1.31 15.72 -2.75
N TYR A 390 2.41 16.31 -3.21
CA TYR A 390 3.74 15.69 -3.12
C TYR A 390 4.14 15.38 -1.66
N ARG A 391 3.98 16.33 -0.73
CA ARG A 391 4.27 16.12 0.69
C ARG A 391 3.32 15.12 1.33
N GLN A 392 2.05 15.13 0.95
CA GLN A 392 1.05 14.20 1.47
C GLN A 392 1.42 12.74 1.14
N THR A 393 1.77 12.45 -0.11
CA THR A 393 2.22 11.11 -0.51
C THR A 393 3.47 10.69 0.29
N ARG A 394 4.43 11.60 0.51
CA ARG A 394 5.63 11.30 1.34
C ARG A 394 5.29 10.94 2.78
N VAL A 395 4.31 11.61 3.39
CA VAL A 395 3.85 11.26 4.74
C VAL A 395 3.18 9.88 4.75
N GLU A 396 2.37 9.57 3.74
CA GLU A 396 1.68 8.27 3.60
C GLU A 396 2.66 7.11 3.39
N ASP A 397 3.66 7.28 2.52
CA ASP A 397 4.72 6.31 2.27
C ASP A 397 5.54 6.07 3.56
N ALA A 398 5.95 7.16 4.23
CA ALA A 398 6.72 7.08 5.46
C ALA A 398 5.95 6.42 6.61
N LEU A 399 4.64 6.66 6.73
CA LEU A 399 3.79 5.95 7.69
C LEU A 399 3.77 4.45 7.41
N SER A 400 3.65 4.06 6.15
CA SER A 400 3.61 2.66 5.73
C SER A 400 4.95 1.96 5.99
N ALA A 401 6.07 2.60 5.63
CA ALA A 401 7.42 2.11 5.91
C ALA A 401 7.66 1.95 7.41
N THR A 402 7.20 2.90 8.23
CA THR A 402 7.38 2.85 9.68
C THR A 402 6.57 1.72 10.32
N ARG A 403 5.31 1.51 9.88
CA ARG A 403 4.51 0.34 10.29
C ARG A 403 5.20 -0.97 9.92
N ALA A 404 5.70 -1.06 8.69
CA ALA A 404 6.43 -2.22 8.21
C ALA A 404 7.71 -2.50 9.04
N GLY A 405 8.39 -1.44 9.48
CA GLY A 405 9.57 -1.53 10.35
C GLY A 405 9.23 -1.99 11.76
N VAL A 406 8.12 -1.52 12.32
CA VAL A 406 7.62 -1.97 13.63
C VAL A 406 7.21 -3.45 13.61
N GLU A 407 6.66 -3.95 12.50
CA GLU A 407 6.19 -5.33 12.37
C GLU A 407 7.33 -6.35 12.23
N GLU A 408 8.32 -6.09 11.37
CA GLU A 408 9.36 -7.09 11.02
C GLU A 408 10.80 -6.62 11.29
N GLY A 409 10.97 -5.45 11.91
CA GLY A 409 12.27 -4.86 12.17
C GLY A 409 12.87 -4.14 10.97
N MET A 410 14.12 -3.73 11.12
CA MET A 410 14.90 -2.96 10.16
C MET A 410 16.17 -3.72 9.75
N VAL A 411 16.71 -3.38 8.58
CA VAL A 411 17.98 -3.89 8.05
C VAL A 411 18.86 -2.74 7.55
N PRO A 412 20.18 -2.94 7.40
CA PRO A 412 21.06 -1.94 6.79
C PRO A 412 20.54 -1.53 5.40
N GLY A 413 20.25 -0.24 5.24
CA GLY A 413 19.61 0.30 4.05
C GLY A 413 20.56 0.49 2.88
N GLY A 414 20.13 1.26 1.87
CA GLY A 414 20.96 1.57 0.69
C GLY A 414 21.31 0.35 -0.17
N GLY A 415 20.53 -0.72 -0.08
CA GLY A 415 20.78 -1.98 -0.79
C GLY A 415 21.85 -2.88 -0.15
N VAL A 416 22.40 -2.52 1.02
CA VAL A 416 23.40 -3.34 1.72
C VAL A 416 22.83 -4.69 2.17
N ALA A 417 21.61 -4.70 2.72
CA ALA A 417 20.95 -5.96 3.12
C ALA A 417 20.84 -6.96 1.95
N LEU A 418 20.49 -6.50 0.76
CA LEU A 418 20.41 -7.33 -0.45
C LEU A 418 21.79 -7.79 -0.93
N LEU A 419 22.79 -6.92 -0.87
CA LEU A 419 24.17 -7.26 -1.20
C LEU A 419 24.72 -8.38 -0.30
N ASN A 420 24.45 -8.30 1.01
CA ASN A 420 24.90 -9.28 1.99
C ASN A 420 24.16 -10.62 1.84
N ALA A 421 22.88 -10.57 1.45
CA ALA A 421 22.06 -11.75 1.26
C ALA A 421 22.57 -12.69 0.15
N VAL A 422 23.50 -12.23 -0.71
CA VAL A 422 24.20 -13.08 -1.68
C VAL A 422 24.83 -14.32 -1.02
N ALA A 423 25.33 -14.20 0.22
CA ALA A 423 25.94 -15.32 0.95
C ALA A 423 24.94 -16.45 1.26
N ALA A 424 23.64 -16.15 1.34
CA ALA A 424 22.61 -17.17 1.54
C ALA A 424 22.52 -18.15 0.34
N LEU A 425 22.89 -17.68 -0.85
CA LEU A 425 22.87 -18.48 -2.07
C LEU A 425 23.97 -19.53 -2.13
N ASP A 426 25.06 -19.36 -1.38
CA ASP A 426 26.18 -20.30 -1.35
C ASP A 426 25.81 -21.65 -0.69
N LYS A 427 24.71 -21.67 0.07
CA LYS A 427 24.17 -22.87 0.70
C LYS A 427 23.32 -23.73 -0.24
N LEU A 428 22.97 -23.21 -1.43
CA LEU A 428 22.11 -23.89 -2.39
C LEU A 428 22.92 -24.82 -3.30
N ASN A 429 22.73 -26.13 -3.13
CA ASN A 429 23.33 -27.15 -3.98
C ASN A 429 22.45 -27.47 -5.19
N LEU A 430 22.30 -26.50 -6.09
CA LEU A 430 21.58 -26.68 -7.36
C LEU A 430 22.56 -26.92 -8.52
N THR A 431 22.11 -27.60 -9.57
CA THR A 431 22.93 -27.96 -10.74
C THR A 431 22.23 -27.61 -12.05
N GLY A 432 22.99 -27.51 -13.14
CA GLY A 432 22.44 -27.19 -14.46
C GLY A 432 21.77 -25.82 -14.49
N ASP A 433 20.69 -25.68 -15.25
CA ASP A 433 19.98 -24.39 -15.40
C ASP A 433 19.39 -23.88 -14.08
N ALA A 434 19.10 -24.75 -13.11
CA ALA A 434 18.70 -24.30 -11.79
C ALA A 434 19.82 -23.51 -11.08
N ALA A 435 21.09 -23.91 -11.26
CA ALA A 435 22.24 -23.14 -10.75
C ALA A 435 22.43 -21.82 -11.51
N THR A 436 22.09 -21.79 -12.80
CA THR A 436 22.03 -20.55 -13.58
C THR A 436 20.98 -19.60 -13.02
N GLY A 437 19.82 -20.11 -12.59
CA GLY A 437 18.79 -19.36 -11.86
C GLY A 437 19.33 -18.68 -10.59
N VAL A 438 20.16 -19.40 -9.80
CA VAL A 438 20.86 -18.83 -8.63
C VAL A 438 21.80 -17.69 -9.04
N SER A 439 22.54 -17.87 -10.13
CA SER A 439 23.52 -16.90 -10.64
C SER A 439 22.85 -15.61 -11.13
N ILE A 440 21.67 -15.73 -11.76
CA ILE A 440 20.84 -14.58 -12.16
C ILE A 440 20.49 -13.73 -10.94
N LEU A 441 19.99 -14.36 -9.87
CA LEU A 441 19.59 -13.61 -8.69
C LEU A 441 20.78 -13.01 -7.96
N ARG A 442 21.91 -13.74 -7.89
CA ARG A 442 23.19 -13.24 -7.35
C ARG A 442 23.61 -11.92 -8.00
N ARG A 443 23.48 -11.83 -9.32
CA ARG A 443 23.80 -10.59 -10.07
C ARG A 443 22.78 -9.48 -9.83
N ALA A 444 21.50 -9.83 -9.77
CA ALA A 444 20.41 -8.88 -9.59
C ALA A 444 20.42 -8.18 -8.22
N LEU A 445 20.84 -8.86 -7.16
CA LEU A 445 20.90 -8.31 -5.80
C LEU A 445 21.80 -7.08 -5.65
N GLU A 446 22.77 -6.89 -6.55
CA GLU A 446 23.65 -5.72 -6.56
C GLU A 446 22.99 -4.47 -7.19
N GLU A 447 21.92 -4.65 -7.97
CA GLU A 447 21.36 -3.57 -8.80
C GLU A 447 20.72 -2.43 -8.01
N PRO A 448 20.02 -2.66 -6.88
CA PRO A 448 19.50 -1.54 -6.07
C PRO A 448 20.60 -0.59 -5.61
N LEU A 449 21.69 -1.11 -5.03
CA LEU A 449 22.85 -0.30 -4.63
C LEU A 449 23.49 0.36 -5.86
N ARG A 450 23.70 -0.39 -6.95
CA ARG A 450 24.29 0.17 -8.17
C ARG A 450 23.47 1.34 -8.73
N GLN A 451 22.16 1.19 -8.80
CA GLN A 451 21.26 2.20 -9.36
C GLN A 451 21.17 3.44 -8.46
N LEU A 452 21.18 3.25 -7.13
CA LEU A 452 21.23 4.34 -6.15
C LEU A 452 22.49 5.19 -6.35
N VAL A 453 23.64 4.54 -6.55
CA VAL A 453 24.93 5.18 -6.81
C VAL A 453 24.98 5.88 -8.18
N ILE A 454 24.39 5.26 -9.22
CA ILE A 454 24.28 5.86 -10.56
C ILE A 454 23.45 7.14 -10.51
N ASN A 455 22.35 7.15 -9.76
CA ASN A 455 21.54 8.35 -9.59
C ASN A 455 22.32 9.46 -8.87
N GLY A 456 23.22 9.09 -7.96
CA GLY A 456 24.21 9.97 -7.32
C GLY A 456 25.36 10.43 -8.22
N GLY A 457 25.45 9.98 -9.47
CA GLY A 457 26.48 10.40 -10.44
C GLY A 457 27.83 9.70 -10.25
N ARG A 458 27.85 8.54 -9.61
CA ARG A 458 29.06 7.74 -9.33
C ARG A 458 29.02 6.41 -10.08
N ASP A 459 30.17 5.74 -10.18
CA ASP A 459 30.25 4.40 -10.80
C ASP A 459 29.79 3.33 -9.80
N GLY A 460 28.64 2.71 -10.09
CA GLY A 460 28.06 1.75 -9.17
C GLY A 460 28.85 0.44 -9.03
N SER A 461 29.64 0.03 -10.03
CA SER A 461 30.47 -1.19 -9.89
C SER A 461 31.65 -0.95 -8.95
N VAL A 462 32.29 0.23 -9.06
CA VAL A 462 33.35 0.64 -8.14
C VAL A 462 32.83 0.73 -6.71
N VAL A 463 31.63 1.29 -6.52
CA VAL A 463 31.05 1.44 -5.18
C VAL A 463 30.66 0.10 -4.57
N VAL A 464 30.01 -0.80 -5.32
CA VAL A 464 29.66 -2.15 -4.83
C VAL A 464 30.91 -2.90 -4.33
N GLU A 465 32.00 -2.87 -5.08
CA GLU A 465 33.27 -3.48 -4.65
C GLU A 465 33.90 -2.74 -3.46
N GLY A 466 33.77 -1.41 -3.42
CA GLY A 466 34.20 -0.60 -2.29
C GLY A 466 33.46 -0.95 -0.99
N VAL A 467 32.15 -1.19 -1.06
CA VAL A 467 31.34 -1.63 0.10
C VAL A 467 31.85 -2.98 0.60
N ARG A 468 32.02 -3.97 -0.29
CA ARG A 468 32.56 -5.29 0.06
C ARG A 468 33.94 -5.21 0.71
N ARG A 469 34.79 -4.28 0.25
CA ARG A 469 36.11 -4.03 0.84
C ARG A 469 35.98 -3.41 2.23
N ALA A 470 35.15 -2.38 2.38
CA ALA A 470 34.93 -1.71 3.68
C ALA A 470 34.38 -2.69 4.73
N GLN A 471 33.41 -3.53 4.37
CA GLN A 471 32.88 -4.57 5.25
C GLN A 471 33.97 -5.53 5.74
N LYS A 472 34.90 -5.92 4.88
CA LYS A 472 36.05 -6.77 5.25
C LYS A 472 37.08 -6.03 6.11
N GLU A 473 37.40 -4.79 5.78
CA GLU A 473 38.37 -3.97 6.52
C GLU A 473 37.89 -3.68 7.95
N HIS A 474 36.58 -3.44 8.11
CA HIS A 474 35.97 -3.14 9.40
C HIS A 474 35.37 -4.37 10.10
N ASN A 475 35.35 -5.53 9.45
CA ASN A 475 34.70 -6.76 9.92
C ASN A 475 33.26 -6.50 10.40
N ASN A 476 32.49 -5.76 9.59
CA ASN A 476 31.14 -5.33 9.90
C ASN A 476 30.30 -5.26 8.61
N ASP A 477 29.30 -6.13 8.52
CA ASP A 477 28.42 -6.26 7.36
C ASP A 477 27.45 -5.08 7.21
N HIS A 478 27.33 -4.20 8.20
CA HIS A 478 26.52 -2.99 8.12
C HIS A 478 27.19 -1.86 7.34
N TYR A 479 28.48 -1.99 7.00
CA TYR A 479 29.14 -0.98 6.18
C TYR A 479 28.51 -0.92 4.79
N GLY A 480 28.16 0.29 4.38
CA GLY A 480 27.57 0.62 3.08
C GLY A 480 28.17 1.88 2.49
N TYR A 481 27.45 2.48 1.54
CA TYR A 481 27.84 3.73 0.92
C TYR A 481 26.71 4.75 1.07
N ASN A 482 26.94 5.78 1.86
CA ASN A 482 26.03 6.91 2.01
C ASN A 482 26.18 7.81 0.77
N VAL A 483 25.16 7.80 -0.08
CA VAL A 483 25.16 8.56 -1.34
C VAL A 483 24.93 10.06 -1.13
N LEU A 484 24.44 10.52 0.02
CA LEU A 484 24.36 11.94 0.31
C LEU A 484 25.75 12.53 0.58
N ASP A 485 26.50 11.88 1.46
CA ASP A 485 27.81 12.34 1.93
C ASP A 485 29.01 11.79 1.13
N ASP A 486 28.74 10.87 0.19
CA ASP A 486 29.72 10.17 -0.62
C ASP A 486 30.78 9.41 0.23
N GLN A 487 30.38 8.83 1.38
CA GLN A 487 31.26 8.12 2.31
C GLN A 487 30.87 6.64 2.51
N TYR A 488 31.86 5.82 2.88
CA TYR A 488 31.63 4.46 3.38
C TYR A 488 31.53 4.47 4.90
N GLU A 489 30.40 3.99 5.42
CA GLU A 489 30.09 4.07 6.84
C GLU A 489 29.13 2.96 7.27
N ASP A 490 28.98 2.75 8.58
CA ASP A 490 28.00 1.83 9.14
C ASP A 490 26.60 2.39 8.95
N MET A 491 25.82 1.77 8.07
CA MET A 491 24.50 2.26 7.67
C MET A 491 23.52 2.29 8.84
N VAL A 492 23.61 1.34 9.78
CA VAL A 492 22.72 1.30 10.94
C VAL A 492 23.07 2.43 11.91
N GLN A 493 24.36 2.64 12.18
CA GLN A 493 24.80 3.73 13.07
C GLN A 493 24.49 5.11 12.49
N SER A 494 24.66 5.28 11.18
CA SER A 494 24.26 6.49 10.46
C SER A 494 22.75 6.66 10.33
N GLY A 495 21.96 5.65 10.72
CA GLY A 495 20.51 5.70 10.62
C GLY A 495 19.99 5.63 9.20
N ILE A 496 20.72 5.00 8.27
CA ILE A 496 20.30 4.64 6.92
C ILE A 496 19.84 3.18 6.94
N ILE A 497 18.56 2.99 7.24
CA ILE A 497 17.92 1.71 7.53
C ILE A 497 16.67 1.54 6.68
N ASP A 498 16.41 0.32 6.23
CA ASP A 498 15.19 -0.03 5.50
C ASP A 498 14.34 -0.98 6.34
N PRO A 499 13.01 -0.92 6.31
CA PRO A 499 12.16 -1.95 6.92
C PRO A 499 12.42 -3.32 6.27
N ALA A 500 12.66 -4.35 7.09
CA ALA A 500 12.93 -5.70 6.60
C ALA A 500 11.79 -6.22 5.71
N LYS A 501 10.54 -5.92 6.09
CA LYS A 501 9.32 -6.23 5.33
C LYS A 501 9.32 -5.61 3.93
N VAL A 502 9.80 -4.36 3.77
CA VAL A 502 9.92 -3.68 2.48
C VAL A 502 10.94 -4.40 1.60
N THR A 503 12.15 -4.63 2.11
CA THR A 503 13.24 -5.28 1.36
C THR A 503 12.86 -6.68 0.88
N ARG A 504 12.28 -7.52 1.76
CA ARG A 504 11.85 -8.87 1.36
C ARG A 504 10.68 -8.83 0.37
N SER A 505 9.70 -7.93 0.56
CA SER A 505 8.52 -7.85 -0.29
C SER A 505 8.90 -7.42 -1.70
N ALA A 506 9.78 -6.43 -1.81
CA ALA A 506 10.31 -5.97 -3.09
C ALA A 506 11.01 -7.11 -3.84
N LEU A 507 11.84 -7.90 -3.16
CA LEU A 507 12.49 -9.06 -3.77
C LEU A 507 11.48 -10.13 -4.21
N GLN A 508 10.57 -10.54 -3.33
CA GLN A 508 9.60 -11.60 -3.61
C GLN A 508 8.71 -11.26 -4.81
N ASN A 509 8.20 -10.03 -4.85
CA ASN A 509 7.36 -9.57 -5.95
C ASN A 509 8.16 -9.46 -7.25
N ALA A 510 9.39 -8.95 -7.19
CA ALA A 510 10.28 -8.89 -8.34
C ALA A 510 10.59 -10.28 -8.91
N THR A 511 10.97 -11.24 -8.07
CA THR A 511 11.27 -12.62 -8.48
C THR A 511 10.04 -13.30 -9.04
N SER A 512 8.86 -13.09 -8.43
CA SER A 512 7.60 -13.68 -8.90
C SER A 512 7.26 -13.24 -10.32
N ILE A 513 7.30 -11.93 -10.58
CA ILE A 513 6.96 -11.38 -11.91
C ILE A 513 8.03 -11.75 -12.94
N ALA A 514 9.31 -11.63 -12.58
CA ALA A 514 10.40 -11.96 -13.49
C ALA A 514 10.37 -13.44 -13.90
N ALA A 515 10.13 -14.35 -12.95
CA ALA A 515 9.99 -15.78 -13.24
C ALA A 515 8.87 -16.06 -14.24
N MET A 516 7.71 -15.40 -14.10
CA MET A 516 6.59 -15.55 -15.04
C MET A 516 6.95 -15.07 -16.44
N ILE A 517 7.62 -13.91 -16.55
CA ILE A 517 8.09 -13.35 -17.82
C ILE A 517 9.06 -14.32 -18.50
N LEU A 518 10.03 -14.87 -17.77
CA LEU A 518 11.03 -15.80 -18.32
C LEU A 518 10.42 -17.10 -18.84
N THR A 519 9.28 -17.54 -18.29
CA THR A 519 8.57 -18.74 -18.75
C THR A 519 7.57 -18.48 -19.89
N THR A 520 7.51 -17.26 -20.43
CA THR A 520 6.55 -16.89 -21.49
C THR A 520 7.12 -17.21 -22.88
N GLU A 521 6.41 -18.05 -23.65
CA GLU A 521 6.81 -18.43 -25.02
C GLU A 521 5.93 -17.81 -26.11
N ALA A 522 4.72 -17.36 -25.78
CA ALA A 522 3.80 -16.76 -26.75
C ALA A 522 3.05 -15.57 -26.14
N LEU A 523 2.86 -14.53 -26.94
CA LEU A 523 2.05 -13.37 -26.60
C LEU A 523 0.83 -13.32 -27.52
N ILE A 524 -0.32 -12.95 -26.95
CA ILE A 524 -1.56 -12.81 -27.71
C ILE A 524 -2.19 -11.47 -27.32
N THR A 525 -2.40 -10.58 -28.28
CA THR A 525 -3.14 -9.33 -28.07
C THR A 525 -4.26 -9.20 -29.08
N ASP A 526 -5.18 -8.27 -28.84
CA ASP A 526 -6.06 -7.81 -29.90
C ASP A 526 -5.24 -7.22 -31.05
N LEU A 527 -5.70 -7.50 -32.28
CA LEU A 527 -5.16 -6.86 -33.47
C LEU A 527 -5.61 -5.39 -33.43
N PRO A 528 -4.68 -4.41 -33.55
CA PRO A 528 -5.03 -3.00 -33.53
C PRO A 528 -6.11 -2.69 -34.58
N GLU A 529 -7.13 -1.93 -34.20
CA GLU A 529 -8.13 -1.46 -35.16
C GLU A 529 -7.43 -0.54 -36.17
N LYS A 530 -7.57 -0.84 -37.46
CA LYS A 530 -7.15 0.11 -38.50
C LYS A 530 -8.07 1.33 -38.38
N GLU A 531 -7.48 2.52 -38.27
CA GLU A 531 -8.25 3.77 -38.32
C GLU A 531 -9.21 3.72 -39.51
N ARG A 532 -10.52 3.83 -39.22
CA ARG A 532 -11.49 4.02 -40.29
C ARG A 532 -11.17 5.36 -40.92
N PRO A 533 -10.97 5.46 -42.25
CA PRO A 533 -10.80 6.76 -42.89
C PRO A 533 -11.98 7.64 -42.49
N ALA A 534 -11.68 8.85 -42.01
CA ALA A 534 -12.69 9.82 -41.60
C ALA A 534 -13.75 9.91 -42.69
N ALA A 535 -15.02 9.75 -42.30
CA ALA A 535 -16.14 9.89 -43.23
C ALA A 535 -16.00 11.27 -43.91
N PRO A 536 -16.10 11.34 -45.25
CA PRO A 536 -15.98 12.61 -45.95
C PRO A 536 -17.00 13.59 -45.36
N ALA A 537 -16.53 14.79 -44.99
CA ALA A 537 -17.36 15.85 -44.48
C ALA A 537 -18.55 16.05 -45.43
N MET A 538 -19.77 15.99 -44.90
CA MET A 538 -20.95 16.29 -45.70
C MET A 538 -20.84 17.74 -46.19
N PRO A 539 -21.07 18.00 -47.49
CA PRO A 539 -21.04 19.37 -48.00
C PRO A 539 -22.14 20.17 -47.31
N GLU A 540 -21.74 21.26 -46.66
CA GLU A 540 -22.67 22.28 -46.17
C GLU A 540 -23.42 22.86 -47.39
N TYR A 541 -24.75 22.72 -47.37
CA TYR A 541 -25.67 23.38 -48.31
C TYR A 541 -26.45 24.46 -47.59
#